data_AF-A0A246BTH2-F1
#
_entry.id   AF-A0A246BTH2-F1
#
_cell.length_a   1.000
_cell.length_b   1.000
_cell.length_c   1.000
_cell.angle_alpha   90.00
_cell.angle_beta   90.00
_cell.angle_gamma   90.00
#
_symmetry.space_group_name_H-M   'P 1'
#
loop_
_entity.id
_entity.type
_entity.pdbx_description
1 polymer ?
#
loop_
_entity_poly.entity_id
_entity_poly.type
_entity_poly.pdbx_seq_one_letter_code
_entity_poly.pdbx_strand_id
1 'polypeptide(L)'
;MIGRTVLAGVALAVSGGLIAQRLPTPATYCAATVERTATLGIVERLAIRPAVDCPARGVVRARKRSVLNAEGPYQPIYPLRGAWEIPSGGVRNEWVGRSWSVEYWNGRAWVPAGRLK
;
A
#
# COMPACT_ATOMS: atom_id res chain seq x y z
N MET A 1 55.17 -12.77 -53.15
CA MET A 1 54.86 -12.97 -51.71
C MET A 1 54.07 -11.76 -51.22
N ILE A 2 52.95 -12.06 -50.54
CA ILE A 2 52.18 -11.24 -49.58
C ILE A 2 51.26 -10.16 -50.19
N GLY A 3 49.97 -10.53 -50.30
CA GLY A 3 48.86 -9.64 -50.55
C GLY A 3 48.43 -8.86 -49.30
N ARG A 4 47.82 -7.70 -49.51
CA ARG A 4 47.24 -6.85 -48.48
C ARG A 4 45.72 -6.92 -48.56
N THR A 5 45.14 -7.57 -47.57
CA THR A 5 43.71 -7.73 -47.32
C THR A 5 43.08 -6.38 -46.98
N VAL A 6 42.03 -6.00 -47.70
CA VAL A 6 41.17 -4.84 -47.39
C VAL A 6 40.25 -5.23 -46.24
N LEU A 7 40.40 -4.60 -45.08
CA LEU A 7 39.48 -4.76 -43.95
C LEU A 7 38.25 -3.88 -44.19
N ALA A 8 37.14 -4.52 -44.54
CA ALA A 8 35.81 -3.92 -44.56
C ALA A 8 35.36 -3.61 -43.12
N GLY A 9 35.20 -2.33 -42.81
CA GLY A 9 34.60 -1.87 -41.56
C GLY A 9 33.08 -2.07 -41.61
N VAL A 10 32.57 -3.03 -40.86
CA VAL A 10 31.13 -3.19 -40.61
C VAL A 10 30.74 -2.24 -39.49
N ALA A 11 30.14 -1.11 -39.85
CA ALA A 11 29.49 -0.21 -38.90
C ALA A 11 28.17 -0.85 -38.44
N LEU A 12 28.19 -1.50 -37.28
CA LEU A 12 26.97 -1.93 -36.58
C LEU A 12 26.24 -0.69 -36.05
N ALA A 13 25.23 -0.25 -36.79
CA ALA A 13 24.25 0.71 -36.31
C ALA A 13 23.46 0.10 -35.14
N VAL A 14 23.88 0.41 -33.92
CA VAL A 14 23.13 0.10 -32.70
C VAL A 14 21.87 0.96 -32.74
N SER A 15 20.79 0.35 -33.20
CA SER A 15 19.44 0.90 -33.11
C SER A 15 19.06 0.95 -31.64
N GLY A 16 19.38 2.06 -30.97
CA GLY A 16 19.02 2.35 -29.60
C GLY A 16 17.51 2.55 -29.47
N GLY A 17 16.78 1.44 -29.41
CA GLY A 17 15.39 1.45 -28.96
C GLY A 17 15.36 1.99 -27.54
N LEU A 18 14.86 3.22 -27.39
CA LEU A 18 14.46 3.80 -26.11
C LEU A 18 13.34 2.93 -25.54
N ILE A 19 13.72 1.85 -24.84
CA ILE A 19 12.84 1.16 -23.91
C ILE A 19 12.63 2.18 -22.79
N ALA A 20 11.52 2.92 -22.89
CA ALA A 20 11.02 3.77 -21.81
C ALA A 20 10.76 2.87 -20.60
N GLN A 21 11.78 2.67 -19.78
CA GLN A 21 11.65 2.02 -18.50
C GLN A 21 10.68 2.89 -17.70
N ARG A 22 9.43 2.40 -17.56
CA ARG A 22 8.47 3.00 -16.63
C ARG A 22 9.06 2.85 -15.24
N LEU A 23 9.75 3.89 -14.77
CA LEU A 23 10.22 3.95 -13.40
C LEU A 23 8.98 3.75 -12.50
N PRO A 24 8.99 2.78 -11.59
CA PRO A 24 7.89 2.60 -10.66
C PRO A 24 7.74 3.90 -9.88
N THR A 25 6.60 4.57 -10.04
CA THR A 25 6.31 5.80 -9.31
C THR A 25 6.14 5.41 -7.83
N PRO A 26 6.81 6.11 -6.90
CA PRO A 26 6.69 5.79 -5.49
C PRO A 26 5.22 5.87 -5.06
N ALA A 27 4.74 4.83 -4.38
CA ALA A 27 3.37 4.78 -3.88
C ALA A 27 3.13 5.96 -2.94
N THR A 28 2.08 6.74 -3.21
CA THR A 28 1.66 7.83 -2.32
C THR A 28 0.73 7.26 -1.27
N TYR A 29 1.20 7.19 -0.02
CA TYR A 29 0.43 6.65 1.09
C TYR A 29 -0.44 7.72 1.74
N CYS A 30 -1.74 7.44 1.87
CA CYS A 30 -2.72 8.36 2.43
C CYS A 30 -3.11 8.00 3.86
N ALA A 31 -3.61 9.00 4.59
CA ALA A 31 -4.34 8.77 5.83
C ALA A 31 -5.64 8.00 5.59
N ALA A 32 -6.03 7.21 6.59
CA ALA A 32 -7.31 6.51 6.61
C ALA A 32 -8.32 7.26 7.47
N THR A 33 -9.57 7.33 7.03
CA THR A 33 -10.73 7.65 7.86
C THR A 33 -11.48 6.36 8.19
N VAL A 34 -11.99 6.27 9.41
CA VAL A 34 -12.65 5.06 9.93
C VAL A 34 -13.98 5.44 10.55
N GLU A 35 -15.05 4.85 10.03
CA GLU A 35 -16.42 5.07 10.48
C GLU A 35 -17.04 3.76 10.94
N ARG A 36 -17.76 3.76 12.07
CA ARG A 36 -18.54 2.61 12.49
C ARG A 36 -19.87 2.58 11.72
N THR A 37 -20.14 1.47 11.04
CA THR A 37 -21.35 1.29 10.22
C THR A 37 -22.36 0.32 10.81
N ALA A 38 -21.95 -0.56 11.73
CA ALA A 38 -22.84 -1.47 12.45
C ALA A 38 -22.21 -1.98 13.76
N THR A 39 -23.04 -2.48 14.65
CA THR A 39 -22.63 -3.16 15.90
C THR A 39 -23.42 -4.44 16.06
N LEU A 40 -22.74 -5.55 16.37
CA LEU A 40 -23.36 -6.82 16.68
C LEU A 40 -22.70 -7.39 17.95
N GLY A 41 -23.35 -7.21 19.10
CA GLY A 41 -22.81 -7.62 20.39
C GLY A 41 -21.44 -6.98 20.70
N ILE A 42 -20.38 -7.80 20.69
CA ILE A 42 -19.01 -7.40 21.02
C ILE A 42 -18.14 -7.09 19.79
N VAL A 43 -18.71 -7.16 18.59
CA VAL A 43 -18.04 -6.80 17.33
C VAL A 43 -18.69 -5.58 16.68
N GLU A 44 -17.89 -4.82 15.94
CA GLU A 44 -18.27 -3.61 15.23
C GLU A 44 -17.87 -3.75 13.76
N ARG A 45 -18.71 -3.27 12.84
CA ARG A 45 -18.36 -3.17 11.42
C ARG A 45 -17.83 -1.78 11.14
N LEU A 46 -16.60 -1.70 10.64
CA LEU A 46 -15.95 -0.45 10.27
C LEU A 46 -15.92 -0.29 8.76
N ALA A 47 -16.20 0.92 8.28
CA ALA A 47 -15.88 1.37 6.94
C ALA A 47 -14.58 2.18 6.99
N ILE A 48 -13.55 1.68 6.32
CA ILE A 48 -12.24 2.30 6.21
C ILE A 48 -12.13 2.91 4.83
N ARG A 49 -11.84 4.21 4.76
CA ARG A 49 -11.75 4.97 3.51
C ARG A 49 -10.46 5.79 3.46
N PRO A 50 -9.94 6.11 2.27
CA PRO A 50 -9.01 7.21 2.10
C PRO A 50 -9.54 8.50 2.73
N ALA A 51 -8.64 9.27 3.33
CA ALA A 51 -8.93 10.65 3.68
C ALA A 51 -9.30 11.45 2.42
N VAL A 52 -10.12 12.48 2.59
CA VAL A 52 -10.71 13.26 1.47
C VAL A 52 -9.66 13.93 0.58
N ASP A 53 -8.49 14.21 1.16
CA ASP A 53 -7.33 14.81 0.50
C ASP A 53 -6.42 13.79 -0.20
N CYS A 54 -6.78 12.50 -0.18
CA CYS A 54 -5.98 11.47 -0.83
C CYS A 54 -6.00 11.63 -2.36
N PRO A 55 -4.85 11.81 -3.02
CA PRO A 55 -4.79 12.02 -4.46
C PRO A 55 -5.33 10.82 -5.25
N ALA A 56 -5.70 11.03 -6.52
CA ALA A 56 -6.32 10.01 -7.36
C ALA A 56 -5.50 8.71 -7.55
N ARG A 57 -4.17 8.78 -7.42
CA ARG A 57 -3.25 7.62 -7.44
C ARG A 57 -2.77 7.20 -6.05
N GLY A 58 -3.28 7.85 -5.01
CA GLY A 58 -2.98 7.53 -3.63
C GLY A 58 -3.59 6.21 -3.21
N VAL A 59 -2.93 5.56 -2.27
CA VAL A 59 -3.41 4.33 -1.64
C VAL A 59 -3.38 4.50 -0.13
N VAL A 60 -4.44 4.07 0.54
CA VAL A 60 -4.37 3.81 1.97
C VAL A 60 -3.87 2.40 2.18
N ARG A 61 -2.84 2.25 3.00
CA ARG A 61 -2.44 0.94 3.51
C ARG A 61 -2.85 0.86 4.98
N ALA A 62 -3.92 0.13 5.28
CA ALA A 62 -4.51 0.05 6.63
C ALA A 62 -4.37 -1.34 7.24
N ARG A 63 -4.38 -1.46 8.56
CA ARG A 63 -4.36 -2.75 9.27
C ARG A 63 -5.15 -2.72 10.56
N LYS A 64 -5.55 -3.91 11.04
CA LYS A 64 -6.05 -4.09 12.41
C LYS A 64 -4.90 -4.19 13.41
N ARG A 65 -5.11 -3.67 14.62
CA ARG A 65 -4.21 -3.81 15.77
C ARG A 65 -5.02 -4.16 17.02
N SER A 66 -4.54 -5.13 17.80
CA SER A 66 -5.12 -5.43 19.11
C SER A 66 -4.70 -4.35 20.09
N VAL A 67 -5.65 -3.73 20.80
CA VAL A 67 -5.34 -2.84 21.93
C VAL A 67 -4.91 -3.63 23.16
N LEU A 68 -5.27 -4.91 23.25
CA LEU A 68 -4.84 -5.79 24.35
C LEU A 68 -3.36 -6.21 24.22
N ASN A 69 -2.83 -6.21 23.00
CA ASN A 69 -1.41 -6.50 22.73
C ASN A 69 -0.61 -5.22 22.49
N ALA A 70 -1.10 -4.05 22.94
CA ALA A 70 -0.44 -2.78 22.68
C ALA A 70 0.97 -2.69 23.30
N GLU A 71 1.26 -3.50 24.33
CA GLU A 71 2.54 -3.56 25.05
C GLU A 71 3.30 -4.90 24.87
N GLY A 72 2.76 -5.84 24.09
CA GLY A 72 3.35 -7.16 23.85
C GLY A 72 3.82 -7.35 22.40
N PRO A 73 4.64 -8.39 22.10
CA PRO A 73 5.03 -8.69 20.73
C PRO A 73 3.79 -8.91 19.86
N TYR A 74 3.75 -8.21 18.73
CA TYR A 74 2.63 -8.27 17.78
C TYR A 74 2.34 -9.72 17.38
N GLN A 75 1.12 -10.20 17.68
CA GLN A 75 0.62 -11.47 17.16
C GLN A 75 -0.24 -11.20 15.93
N PRO A 76 0.21 -11.56 14.71
CA PRO A 76 -0.61 -11.44 13.52
C PRO A 76 -1.84 -12.35 13.64
N ILE A 77 -3.05 -11.80 13.54
CA ILE A 77 -4.23 -12.66 13.35
C ILE A 77 -4.25 -13.10 11.90
N TYR A 78 -4.28 -14.42 11.70
CA TYR A 78 -4.60 -15.06 10.44
C TYR A 78 -5.95 -14.60 9.82
N PRO A 79 -6.08 -14.67 8.48
CA PRO A 79 -4.99 -14.94 7.55
C PRO A 79 -4.08 -13.71 7.47
N LEU A 80 -2.83 -13.93 7.05
CA LEU A 80 -1.70 -13.01 6.86
C LEU A 80 -1.95 -11.75 5.98
N ARG A 81 -3.14 -11.15 6.01
CA ARG A 81 -3.51 -9.86 5.42
C ARG A 81 -3.22 -8.76 6.45
N GLY A 82 -1.94 -8.60 6.78
CA GLY A 82 -1.47 -7.66 7.80
C GLY A 82 -1.59 -6.19 7.39
N ALA A 83 -1.97 -5.92 6.14
CA ALA A 83 -2.42 -4.62 5.69
C ALA A 83 -3.29 -4.77 4.44
N TRP A 84 -4.31 -3.93 4.30
CA TRP A 84 -5.14 -3.81 3.11
C TRP A 84 -4.74 -2.55 2.37
N GLU A 85 -4.61 -2.63 1.05
CA GLU A 85 -4.48 -1.46 0.20
C GLU A 85 -5.85 -1.06 -0.32
N ILE A 86 -6.20 0.20 -0.12
CA ILE A 86 -7.48 0.79 -0.51
C ILE A 86 -7.14 1.93 -1.47
N PRO A 87 -7.48 1.82 -2.77
CA PRO A 87 -7.22 2.88 -3.73
C PRO A 87 -8.07 4.11 -3.39
N SER A 88 -7.65 5.29 -3.88
CA SER A 88 -8.45 6.50 -3.82
C SER A 88 -9.88 6.26 -4.32
N GLY A 89 -10.88 6.74 -3.56
CA GLY A 89 -12.31 6.49 -3.81
C GLY A 89 -12.82 5.10 -3.36
N GLY A 90 -11.94 4.19 -2.94
CA GLY A 90 -12.30 2.87 -2.44
C GLY A 90 -12.80 2.87 -0.99
N VAL A 91 -13.51 1.81 -0.61
CA VAL A 91 -13.90 1.54 0.77
C VAL A 91 -13.62 0.08 1.13
N ARG A 92 -13.08 -0.14 2.33
CA ARG A 92 -12.94 -1.48 2.92
C ARG A 92 -13.88 -1.59 4.12
N ASN A 93 -14.77 -2.57 4.07
CA ASN A 93 -15.61 -2.92 5.21
C ASN A 93 -15.00 -4.09 5.96
N GLU A 94 -14.80 -3.93 7.27
CA GLU A 94 -14.16 -4.95 8.11
C GLU A 94 -14.88 -5.08 9.45
N TRP A 95 -15.15 -6.31 9.87
CA TRP A 95 -15.62 -6.60 11.23
C TRP A 95 -14.44 -6.68 12.18
N VAL A 96 -14.51 -5.95 13.29
CA VAL A 96 -13.47 -5.93 14.32
C VAL A 96 -14.08 -6.13 15.70
N GLY A 97 -13.35 -6.77 16.61
CA GLY A 97 -13.72 -6.80 18.02
C GLY A 97 -13.48 -5.44 18.69
N ARG A 98 -14.19 -5.13 19.79
CA ARG A 98 -13.98 -3.88 20.56
C ARG A 98 -12.54 -3.67 21.05
N SER A 99 -11.82 -4.75 21.26
CA SER A 99 -10.39 -4.76 21.61
C SER A 99 -9.45 -4.49 20.43
N TRP A 100 -9.97 -4.03 19.29
CA TRP A 100 -9.17 -3.78 18.09
C TRP A 100 -9.31 -2.33 17.62
N SER A 101 -8.24 -1.79 17.06
CA SER A 101 -8.20 -0.49 16.39
C SER A 101 -7.66 -0.64 14.97
N VAL A 102 -7.84 0.39 14.16
CA VAL A 102 -7.27 0.47 12.81
C VAL A 102 -6.08 1.44 12.83
N GLU A 103 -5.00 1.04 12.15
CA GLU A 103 -3.85 1.89 11.87
C GLU A 103 -3.68 2.02 10.36
N TYR A 104 -3.07 3.12 9.92
CA TYR A 104 -2.63 3.28 8.53
C TYR A 104 -1.13 3.54 8.45
N TRP A 105 -0.54 3.21 7.31
CA TRP A 105 0.85 3.51 7.00
C TRP A 105 0.95 4.90 6.39
N ASN A 106 1.75 5.78 6.98
CA ASN A 106 1.96 7.14 6.45
C ASN A 106 3.21 7.27 5.56
N GLY A 107 3.79 6.13 5.13
CA GLY A 107 5.08 6.09 4.42
C GLY A 107 6.29 5.82 5.31
N ARG A 108 6.18 6.05 6.63
CA ARG A 108 7.29 5.90 7.59
C ARG A 108 6.97 5.01 8.78
N ALA A 109 5.74 5.08 9.29
CA ALA A 109 5.30 4.36 10.47
C ALA A 109 3.81 4.00 10.37
N TRP A 110 3.41 3.05 11.21
CA TRP A 110 2.01 2.77 11.48
C TRP A 110 1.49 3.77 12.49
N VAL A 111 0.42 4.48 12.12
CA VAL A 111 -0.22 5.49 12.95
C VAL A 111 -1.69 5.15 13.16
N PRO A 112 -2.27 5.44 14.34
CA PRO A 112 -3.69 5.24 14.57
C PRO A 112 -4.54 6.02 13.57
N ALA A 113 -5.54 5.38 12.97
CA ALA A 113 -6.47 6.04 12.05
C ALA A 113 -7.51 6.95 12.75
N GLY A 114 -7.40 7.10 14.07
CA GLY A 114 -8.44 7.65 14.93
C GLY A 114 -9.65 6.69 15.02
N ARG A 115 -10.30 6.64 16.18
CA ARG A 115 -11.71 6.22 16.24
C ARG A 115 -12.53 7.50 16.24
N LEU A 116 -13.38 7.70 15.25
CA LEU A 116 -14.46 8.67 15.43
C LEU A 116 -15.38 8.13 16.53
N LYS A 117 -15.71 9.01 17.49
CA LYS A 117 -16.58 8.76 18.64
C LYS A 117 -17.96 8.32 18.17
#